data_AF-A0A815XFB6-F1
#
_entry.id   AF-A0A815XFB6-F1
#
_cell.length_a   1.000
_cell.length_b   1.000
_cell.length_c   1.000
_cell.angle_alpha   90.00
_cell.angle_beta   90.00
_cell.angle_gamma   90.00
#
_symmetry.space_group_name_H-M   'P 1'
#
loop_
_entity.id
_entity.type
_entity.pdbx_description
1 polymer ?
#
loop_
_entity_poly.entity_id
_entity_poly.type
_entity_poly.pdbx_seq_one_letter_code
_entity_poly.pdbx_strand_id
1 'polypeptide(L)'
;MQKLIDHVQHCHEFTFDTEGEQSNHQLALIQIQTMHQQLPCFVVLLELLHLPSYNTLIFVKIKQLFHLIFQSTNKLYSWGPLRQELYPAVNYELLEWPIKSQIFDIQLEFSEWYNWTLSHCEVCSPSLLQDNVINDARSNKNINSFPKCTCHEASP
;
A
#
# COMPACT_ATOMS: atom_id res chain seq x y z
N MET A 1 -14.79 14.75 -14.94
CA MET A 1 -14.28 13.46 -15.47
C MET A 1 -13.31 13.60 -16.62
N GLN A 2 -13.60 14.29 -17.73
CA GLN A 2 -12.67 14.28 -18.89
C GLN A 2 -11.24 14.76 -18.54
N LYS A 3 -11.10 15.87 -17.81
CA LYS A 3 -9.78 16.34 -17.33
C LYS A 3 -9.00 15.30 -16.51
N LEU A 4 -9.68 14.47 -15.72
CA LEU A 4 -9.06 13.40 -14.94
C LEU A 4 -8.59 12.25 -15.84
N ILE A 5 -9.39 11.91 -16.86
CA ILE A 5 -9.00 10.94 -17.89
C ILE A 5 -7.76 11.41 -18.62
N ASP A 6 -7.75 12.67 -19.08
CA ASP A 6 -6.63 13.26 -19.81
C ASP A 6 -5.36 13.28 -18.93
N HIS A 7 -5.51 13.54 -17.62
CA HIS A 7 -4.41 13.46 -16.65
C HIS A 7 -3.84 12.04 -16.54
N VAL A 8 -4.72 11.05 -16.28
CA VAL A 8 -4.31 9.66 -16.06
C VAL A 8 -3.65 9.04 -17.29
N GLN A 9 -4.00 9.47 -18.51
CA GLN A 9 -3.32 9.03 -19.73
C GLN A 9 -1.82 9.34 -19.76
N HIS A 10 -1.36 10.31 -18.98
CA HIS A 10 0.04 10.71 -18.89
C HIS A 10 0.71 10.20 -17.60
N CYS A 11 0.01 9.41 -16.78
CA CYS A 11 0.55 8.82 -15.56
C CYS A 11 0.85 7.33 -15.77
N HIS A 12 1.94 6.85 -15.19
CA HIS A 12 2.36 5.44 -15.28
C HIS A 12 2.55 4.78 -13.93
N GLU A 13 2.44 5.54 -12.85
CA GLU A 13 2.65 5.05 -11.49
C GLU A 13 1.47 5.49 -10.60
N PHE A 14 0.93 4.55 -9.83
CA PHE A 14 -0.28 4.75 -9.05
C PHE A 14 -0.15 4.06 -7.69
N THR A 15 -0.56 4.72 -6.61
CA THR A 15 -0.76 4.02 -5.34
C THR A 15 -2.23 3.71 -5.14
N PHE A 16 -2.47 2.58 -4.48
CA PHE A 16 -3.78 2.09 -4.12
C PHE A 16 -3.86 1.91 -2.62
N ASP A 17 -5.05 2.22 -2.13
CA ASP A 17 -5.48 1.91 -0.78
C ASP A 17 -6.95 1.51 -0.86
N THR A 18 -7.37 0.54 -0.06
CA THR A 18 -8.73 0.03 -0.09
C THR A 18 -9.29 -0.08 1.31
N GLU A 19 -10.58 0.23 1.45
CA GLU A 19 -11.27 0.13 2.73
C GLU A 19 -12.47 -0.82 2.59
N GLY A 20 -12.61 -1.68 3.58
CA GLY A 20 -13.75 -2.59 3.72
C GLY A 20 -14.86 -1.97 4.57
N GLU A 21 -16.10 -2.39 4.33
CA GLU A 21 -17.22 -2.07 5.23
C GLU A 21 -17.04 -2.79 6.57
N GLN A 22 -17.21 -2.09 7.69
CA GLN A 22 -17.01 -2.67 9.03
C GLN A 22 -17.89 -3.90 9.34
N SER A 23 -19.08 -3.96 8.72
CA SER A 23 -20.10 -4.97 9.04
C SER A 23 -19.80 -6.35 8.42
N ASN A 24 -19.26 -6.38 7.21
CA ASN A 24 -19.12 -7.58 6.39
C ASN A 24 -17.74 -7.71 5.71
N HIS A 25 -16.86 -6.72 5.91
CA HIS A 25 -15.51 -6.62 5.33
C HIS A 25 -15.51 -6.65 3.78
N GLN A 26 -16.63 -6.31 3.14
CA GLN A 26 -16.68 -6.16 1.69
C GLN A 26 -16.00 -4.87 1.27
N LEU A 27 -15.29 -4.91 0.14
CA LEU A 27 -14.66 -3.73 -0.45
C LEU A 27 -15.71 -2.63 -0.63
N ALA A 28 -15.50 -1.50 0.05
CA ALA A 28 -16.43 -0.38 0.08
C ALA A 28 -15.87 0.85 -0.63
N LEU A 29 -14.57 1.10 -0.48
CA LEU A 29 -13.89 2.25 -1.05
C LEU A 29 -12.58 1.81 -1.72
N ILE A 30 -12.33 2.37 -2.90
CA ILE A 30 -11.02 2.31 -3.56
C ILE A 30 -10.47 3.74 -3.61
N GLN A 31 -9.29 3.93 -3.05
CA GLN A 31 -8.51 5.15 -3.17
C GLN A 31 -7.38 4.93 -4.16
N ILE A 32 -7.25 5.82 -5.14
CA ILE A 32 -6.21 5.77 -6.17
C ILE A 32 -5.50 7.12 -6.19
N GLN A 33 -4.18 7.10 -5.94
CA GLN A 33 -3.35 8.28 -6.08
C GLN A 33 -2.50 8.19 -7.35
N THR A 34 -2.46 9.27 -8.12
CA THR A 34 -1.60 9.38 -9.28
C THR A 34 -0.20 9.87 -8.88
N MET A 35 0.84 9.24 -9.43
CA MET A 35 2.23 9.64 -9.23
C MET A 35 2.85 10.05 -10.57
N HIS A 36 3.28 11.31 -10.63
CA HIS A 36 4.00 11.84 -11.79
C HIS A 36 4.91 12.99 -11.35
N GLN A 37 6.12 13.06 -11.91
CA GLN A 37 7.13 14.04 -11.46
C GLN A 37 6.79 15.49 -11.83
N GLN A 38 6.04 15.69 -12.92
CA GLN A 38 5.77 17.01 -13.50
C GLN A 38 4.30 17.43 -13.48
N LEU A 39 3.39 16.54 -13.04
CA LEU A 39 1.95 16.80 -13.04
C LEU A 39 1.44 16.87 -11.59
N PRO A 40 0.33 17.59 -11.34
CA PRO A 40 -0.30 17.59 -10.02
C PRO A 40 -0.65 16.18 -9.54
N CYS A 41 -0.51 15.94 -8.24
CA CYS A 41 -1.01 14.71 -7.63
C CYS A 41 -2.53 14.79 -7.48
N PHE A 42 -3.23 13.80 -8.01
CA PHE A 42 -4.66 13.60 -7.76
C PHE A 42 -4.91 12.33 -6.95
N VAL A 43 -5.82 12.46 -5.99
CA VAL A 43 -6.42 11.35 -5.24
C VAL A 43 -7.85 11.18 -5.73
N VAL A 44 -8.17 9.99 -6.20
CA VAL A 44 -9.50 9.59 -6.64
C VAL A 44 -10.08 8.64 -5.61
N LEU A 45 -11.26 8.98 -5.09
CA LEU A 45 -12.01 8.15 -4.16
C LEU A 45 -13.22 7.56 -4.89
N LEU A 46 -13.38 6.25 -4.83
CA LEU A 46 -14.49 5.54 -5.44
C LEU A 46 -15.20 4.65 -4.44
N GLU A 47 -16.37 5.12 -3.98
CA GLU A 47 -17.27 4.34 -3.12
C GLU A 47 -18.10 3.39 -3.97
N LEU A 48 -17.90 2.07 -3.77
CA LEU A 48 -18.50 1.04 -4.63
C LEU A 48 -20.01 0.91 -4.46
N LEU A 49 -20.53 1.16 -3.24
CA LEU A 49 -21.96 1.13 -2.95
C LEU A 49 -22.73 2.32 -3.56
N HIS A 50 -22.00 3.39 -3.91
CA HIS A 50 -22.57 4.60 -4.48
C HIS A 50 -22.19 4.78 -5.96
N LEU A 51 -21.81 3.70 -6.64
CA LEU A 51 -21.53 3.74 -8.06
C LEU A 51 -22.77 4.17 -8.86
N PRO A 52 -22.59 4.99 -9.90
CA PRO A 52 -23.67 5.33 -10.79
C PRO A 52 -24.12 4.11 -11.59
N SER A 53 -25.36 4.14 -12.08
CA SER A 53 -25.90 3.02 -12.88
C SER A 53 -25.07 2.73 -14.14
N TYR A 54 -24.97 1.45 -14.50
CA TYR A 54 -24.16 0.93 -15.61
C TYR A 54 -24.42 1.59 -16.97
N ASN A 55 -25.64 2.08 -17.20
CA ASN A 55 -26.04 2.72 -18.46
C ASN A 55 -25.69 4.22 -18.54
N THR A 56 -25.10 4.79 -17.50
CA THR A 56 -24.80 6.22 -17.44
C THR A 56 -23.45 6.55 -18.07
N LEU A 57 -23.35 7.72 -18.69
CA LEU A 57 -22.09 8.21 -19.26
C LEU A 57 -20.98 8.33 -18.19
N ILE A 58 -21.35 8.66 -16.96
CA ILE A 58 -20.40 8.76 -15.84
C ILE A 58 -19.78 7.39 -15.51
N PHE A 59 -20.57 6.32 -15.51
CA PHE A 59 -20.08 4.96 -15.29
C PHE A 59 -19.12 4.51 -16.40
N VAL A 60 -19.48 4.80 -17.67
CA VAL A 60 -18.58 4.56 -18.82
C VAL A 60 -17.23 5.27 -18.64
N LYS A 61 -17.23 6.51 -18.11
CA LYS A 61 -15.99 7.24 -17.83
C LYS A 61 -15.20 6.65 -16.67
N ILE A 62 -15.86 6.09 -15.66
CA ILE A 62 -15.18 5.36 -14.56
C ILE A 62 -14.53 4.08 -15.12
N LYS A 63 -15.22 3.30 -15.96
CA LYS A 63 -14.61 2.14 -16.64
C LYS A 63 -13.43 2.54 -17.52
N GLN A 64 -13.54 3.65 -18.24
CA GLN A 64 -12.44 4.20 -19.04
C GLN A 64 -11.24 4.56 -18.14
N LEU A 65 -11.48 5.18 -16.99
CA LEU A 65 -10.43 5.51 -16.02
C LEU A 65 -9.70 4.25 -15.54
N PHE A 66 -10.44 3.23 -15.11
CA PHE A 66 -9.86 1.96 -14.65
C PHE A 66 -9.08 1.28 -15.77
N HIS A 67 -9.62 1.22 -16.99
CA HIS A 67 -8.92 0.65 -18.14
C HIS A 67 -7.55 1.31 -18.38
N LEU A 68 -7.46 2.64 -18.22
CA LEU A 68 -6.19 3.37 -18.37
C LEU A 68 -5.22 3.10 -17.23
N ILE A 69 -5.71 2.97 -15.99
CA ILE A 69 -4.86 2.70 -14.83
C ILE A 69 -4.28 1.29 -14.90
N PHE A 70 -5.10 0.29 -15.26
CA PHE A 70 -4.72 -1.13 -15.29
C PHE A 70 -4.03 -1.58 -16.59
N GLN A 71 -3.37 -0.66 -17.30
CA GLN A 71 -2.55 -0.97 -18.47
C GLN A 71 -1.24 -1.66 -18.10
N SER A 72 -0.72 -2.51 -18.99
CA SER A 72 0.49 -3.31 -18.74
C SER A 72 1.77 -2.50 -18.53
N THR A 73 1.80 -1.25 -19.03
CA THR A 73 2.92 -0.33 -18.87
C THR A 73 2.95 0.35 -17.50
N ASN A 74 1.86 0.27 -16.75
CA ASN A 74 1.72 0.98 -15.49
C ASN A 74 2.18 0.11 -14.31
N LYS A 75 2.63 0.80 -13.27
CA LYS A 75 3.04 0.23 -11.98
C LYS A 75 2.05 0.65 -10.91
N LEU A 76 1.53 -0.34 -10.19
CA LEU A 76 0.55 -0.15 -9.13
C LEU A 76 1.19 -0.55 -7.81
N TYR A 77 1.10 0.32 -6.84
CA TYR A 77 1.70 0.16 -5.53
C TYR A 77 0.62 0.07 -4.47
N SER A 78 0.74 -0.84 -3.51
CA SER A 78 -0.19 -0.98 -2.39
C SER A 78 0.55 -1.36 -1.13
N TRP A 79 -0.09 -1.15 0.02
CA TRP A 79 0.37 -1.71 1.27
C TRP A 79 -0.28 -3.08 1.49
N GLY A 80 0.38 -4.16 1.06
CA GLY A 80 -0.17 -5.52 1.10
C GLY A 80 -0.64 -6.02 -0.27
N PRO A 81 -1.34 -7.16 -0.32
CA PRO A 81 -1.64 -7.90 -1.55
C PRO A 81 -2.83 -7.31 -2.32
N LEU A 82 -2.59 -6.27 -3.13
CA LEU A 82 -3.62 -5.55 -3.93
C LEU A 82 -4.55 -6.46 -4.72
N ARG A 83 -4.05 -7.61 -5.19
CA ARG A 83 -4.86 -8.57 -5.94
C ARG A 83 -6.07 -9.07 -5.17
N GLN A 84 -5.89 -9.33 -3.88
CA GLN A 84 -6.94 -9.85 -3.01
C GLN A 84 -7.94 -8.74 -2.69
N GLU A 85 -7.42 -7.55 -2.41
CA GLU A 85 -8.21 -6.36 -2.10
C GLU A 85 -9.11 -5.92 -3.27
N LEU A 86 -8.59 -5.94 -4.51
CA LEU A 86 -9.35 -5.49 -5.69
C LEU A 86 -10.19 -6.59 -6.35
N TYR A 87 -10.06 -7.85 -5.95
CA TYR A 87 -10.82 -8.94 -6.56
C TYR A 87 -12.35 -8.69 -6.57
N PRO A 88 -12.96 -8.15 -5.49
CA PRO A 88 -14.39 -7.83 -5.48
C PRO A 88 -14.81 -6.79 -6.53
N ALA A 89 -13.92 -5.90 -6.97
CA ALA A 89 -14.22 -4.84 -7.94
C ALA A 89 -14.58 -5.39 -9.35
N VAL A 90 -14.29 -6.65 -9.63
CA VAL A 90 -14.72 -7.37 -10.85
C VAL A 90 -16.23 -7.45 -10.93
N ASN A 91 -16.91 -7.65 -9.79
CA ASN A 91 -18.36 -7.75 -9.72
C ASN A 91 -19.06 -6.44 -10.08
N TYR A 92 -18.32 -5.32 -10.05
CA TYR A 92 -18.78 -3.99 -10.43
C TYR A 92 -18.39 -3.63 -11.87
N GLU A 93 -17.87 -4.59 -12.65
CA GLU A 93 -17.36 -4.41 -14.01
C GLU A 93 -16.30 -3.31 -14.18
N LEU A 94 -15.59 -2.97 -13.11
CA LEU A 94 -14.57 -1.92 -13.14
C LEU A 94 -13.25 -2.41 -13.73
N LEU A 95 -12.92 -3.69 -13.53
CA LEU A 95 -11.74 -4.32 -14.08
C LEU A 95 -11.96 -5.81 -14.34
N GLU A 96 -11.04 -6.41 -15.09
CA GLU A 96 -11.03 -7.83 -15.45
C GLU A 96 -9.73 -8.48 -14.96
N TRP A 97 -9.80 -9.76 -14.60
CA TRP A 97 -8.62 -10.57 -14.29
C TRP A 97 -8.17 -11.42 -15.49
N PRO A 98 -6.86 -11.62 -15.67
CA PRO A 98 -5.76 -11.06 -14.87
C PRO A 98 -5.52 -9.56 -15.13
N ILE A 99 -5.24 -8.78 -14.09
CA ILE A 99 -4.73 -7.41 -14.24
C ILE A 99 -3.41 -7.47 -15.01
N LYS A 100 -3.28 -6.58 -16.00
CA LYS A 100 -2.11 -6.53 -16.89
C LYS A 100 -0.95 -5.73 -16.33
N SER A 101 -1.23 -4.76 -15.44
CA SER A 101 -0.22 -3.92 -14.80
C SER A 101 0.72 -4.69 -13.89
N GLN A 102 1.89 -4.10 -13.65
CA GLN A 102 2.81 -4.56 -12.63
C GLN A 102 2.29 -4.13 -11.27
N ILE A 103 2.26 -5.06 -10.30
CA ILE A 103 1.76 -4.81 -8.94
C ILE A 103 2.93 -5.01 -7.99
N PHE A 104 3.13 -4.02 -7.11
CA PHE A 104 4.18 -3.99 -6.10
C PHE A 104 3.54 -3.93 -4.72
N ASP A 105 3.85 -4.92 -3.89
CA ASP A 105 3.48 -4.92 -2.48
C ASP A 105 4.58 -4.20 -1.68
N ILE A 106 4.32 -2.94 -1.32
CA ILE A 106 5.28 -2.11 -0.58
C ILE A 106 5.53 -2.69 0.82
N GLN A 107 4.59 -3.45 1.39
CA GLN A 107 4.76 -4.00 2.73
C GLN A 107 5.94 -4.97 2.79
N LEU A 108 6.16 -5.76 1.73
CA LEU A 108 7.31 -6.66 1.63
C LEU A 108 8.62 -5.88 1.51
N GLU A 109 8.68 -4.93 0.59
CA GLU A 109 9.87 -4.07 0.36
C GLU A 109 10.23 -3.29 1.64
N PHE A 110 9.23 -2.74 2.32
CA PHE A 110 9.41 -2.06 3.59
C PHE A 110 9.92 -3.00 4.68
N SER A 111 9.38 -4.22 4.77
CA SER A 111 9.81 -5.20 5.77
C SER A 111 11.28 -5.60 5.57
N GLU A 112 11.71 -5.80 4.32
CA GLU A 112 13.11 -6.10 3.99
C GLU A 112 14.03 -4.93 4.35
N TRP A 113 13.68 -3.72 3.92
CA TRP A 113 14.41 -2.51 4.26
C TRP A 113 14.50 -2.29 5.79
N TYR A 114 13.39 -2.50 6.50
CA TYR A 114 13.32 -2.34 7.95
C TYR A 114 14.20 -3.35 8.67
N ASN A 115 14.18 -4.62 8.27
CA ASN A 115 15.06 -5.65 8.86
C ASN A 115 16.54 -5.39 8.54
N TRP A 116 16.84 -4.91 7.33
CA TRP A 116 18.21 -4.51 6.97
C TRP A 116 18.69 -3.34 7.83
N THR A 117 17.88 -2.30 8.02
CA THR A 117 18.26 -1.14 8.86
C THR A 117 18.46 -1.53 10.33
N LEU A 118 17.64 -2.44 10.87
CA LEU A 118 17.83 -2.96 12.23
C LEU A 118 19.17 -3.69 12.41
N SER A 119 19.57 -4.52 11.43
CA SER A 119 20.82 -5.30 11.50
C SER A 119 22.09 -4.49 11.26
N HIS A 120 21.97 -3.27 10.72
CA HIS A 120 23.09 -2.39 10.40
C HIS A 120 23.13 -1.12 11.28
N CYS A 121 22.25 -1.04 12.29
CA CYS A 121 22.34 -0.02 13.33
C CYS A 121 23.45 -0.40 14.32
N GLU A 122 24.63 0.21 14.20
CA GLU A 122 25.78 0.01 15.10
C GLU A 122 25.47 0.31 16.59
N VAL A 123 24.44 1.11 16.85
CA VAL A 123 23.98 1.49 18.20
C VAL A 123 22.89 0.56 18.75
N CYS A 124 22.12 -0.11 17.87
CA CYS A 124 21.00 -1.00 18.22
C CYS A 124 21.41 -2.48 18.28
N SER A 125 22.66 -2.79 17.88
CA SER A 125 23.24 -4.12 17.96
C SER A 125 24.20 -4.32 19.15
N PRO A 126 23.83 -4.03 20.42
CA PRO A 126 24.48 -4.73 21.51
C PRO A 126 23.85 -6.12 21.61
N SER A 127 24.62 -7.17 21.34
CA SER A 127 24.39 -8.58 21.68
C SER A 127 23.69 -9.54 20.68
N LEU A 128 24.29 -9.73 19.49
CA LEU A 128 24.58 -11.10 19.01
C LEU A 128 25.91 -11.65 19.60
N LEU A 129 26.55 -10.87 20.46
CA LEU A 129 27.71 -11.23 21.26
C LEU A 129 27.29 -11.56 22.70
N GLN A 130 26.52 -12.64 22.94
CA GLN A 130 26.55 -13.29 24.27
C GLN A 130 26.01 -14.73 24.36
N ASP A 131 26.20 -15.57 23.33
CA ASP A 131 25.98 -17.04 23.48
C ASP A 131 27.20 -17.79 24.07
N ASN A 132 28.17 -17.09 24.67
CA ASN A 132 29.34 -17.71 25.31
C ASN A 132 29.68 -17.12 26.69
N VAL A 133 28.68 -16.86 27.54
CA VAL A 133 28.94 -16.68 28.98
C VAL A 133 28.06 -17.63 29.80
N ILE A 134 28.66 -18.80 30.00
CA ILE A 134 28.35 -19.79 31.01
C ILE A 134 28.18 -19.11 32.39
N ASN A 135 27.08 -19.45 33.07
CA ASN A 135 26.84 -19.37 34.52
C ASN A 135 27.10 -18.01 35.21
N ASP A 136 26.04 -17.29 35.58
CA ASP A 136 25.86 -17.01 37.02
C ASP A 136 24.45 -16.56 37.41
N ALA A 137 24.11 -16.91 38.64
CA ALA A 137 22.78 -16.92 39.21
C ALA A 137 22.23 -15.53 39.59
N ARG A 138 20.89 -15.47 39.65
CA ARG A 138 20.07 -14.57 40.50
C ARG A 138 20.40 -13.07 40.42
N SER A 139 19.63 -12.33 39.63
CA SER A 139 19.20 -10.99 40.05
C SER A 139 17.94 -10.54 39.33
N ASN A 140 16.92 -10.18 40.12
CA ASN A 140 15.73 -9.45 39.69
C ASN A 140 16.13 -8.25 38.84
N LYS A 141 15.68 -8.19 37.59
CA LYS A 141 15.68 -6.95 36.82
C LYS A 141 14.28 -6.68 36.27
N ASN A 142 13.73 -5.56 36.75
CA ASN A 142 12.59 -4.87 36.19
C ASN A 142 12.71 -4.82 34.66
N ILE A 143 11.75 -5.45 33.98
CA ILE A 143 11.47 -5.24 32.57
C ILE A 143 10.77 -3.89 32.50
N ASN A 144 11.51 -2.79 32.41
CA ASN A 144 10.98 -1.48 32.03
C ASN A 144 12.14 -0.50 31.79
N SER A 145 12.76 -0.61 30.63
CA SER A 145 13.30 0.49 29.81
C SER A 145 14.29 -0.10 28.81
N PHE A 146 13.84 -0.30 27.57
CA PHE A 146 14.79 -0.41 26.47
C PHE A 146 15.49 0.96 26.34
N PRO A 147 16.83 1.00 26.20
CA PRO A 147 17.52 2.25 25.95
C PRO A 147 16.98 2.86 24.65
N LYS A 148 16.54 4.12 24.71
CA LYS A 148 16.14 4.90 23.52
C LYS A 148 17.34 4.97 22.58
N CYS A 149 17.24 4.42 21.36
CA CYS A 149 18.26 4.69 20.35
C CYS A 149 18.18 6.16 19.95
N THR A 150 19.32 6.84 19.92
CA THR A 150 19.45 8.23 19.43
C THR A 150 19.69 8.29 17.92
N CYS A 151 19.79 7.14 17.26
CA CYS A 151 20.13 6.99 15.85
C CYS A 151 18.96 7.28 14.90
N HIS A 152 17.72 7.09 15.37
CA HIS A 152 16.50 7.37 14.63
C HIS A 152 15.53 8.03 15.61
N GLU A 153 14.78 9.04 15.16
CA GLU A 153 13.61 9.47 15.92
C GLU A 153 12.67 8.27 16.08
N ALA A 154 12.08 8.11 17.26
CA ALA A 154 11.08 7.07 17.48
C ALA A 154 10.01 7.22 16.39
N SER A 155 9.73 6.13 15.66
CA SER A 155 8.61 6.14 14.73
C SER A 155 7.35 6.60 15.48
N PRO A 156 6.59 7.55 14.92
CA PRO A 156 5.41 8.13 15.58
C PRO A 156 4.35 7.08 15.91
#